data_AF-A0A6B0WBI5-F1
#
_entry.id   AF-A0A6B0WBI5-F1
#
_cell.length_a   1.000
_cell.length_b   1.000
_cell.length_c   1.000
_cell.angle_alpha   90.00
_cell.angle_beta   90.00
_cell.angle_gamma   90.00
#
_symmetry.space_group_name_H-M   'P 1'
#
loop_
_entity.id
_entity.type
_entity.pdbx_description
1 polymer ?
#
loop_
_entity_poly.entity_id
_entity_poly.type
_entity_poly.pdbx_seq_one_letter_code
_entity_poly.pdbx_strand_id
1 'polypeptide(L)'
;MHHVRGLRTLLVLALLAAIAAAGVACFDDDDGSPVPVRVATATSTATTTATGTAAATPVETSPTATAEATAPARPTATATTGPAPATPEATASPEPTSPPAEATTAATATPDATATPRPTAEPLAVRLEEVFGGREFDRPIEVGAYPVGPAGSGPGLFVAEQEGRILVLHPDGDDAVELLDISEQVSRVGNEEGLLSVALDPRFDETGHLWVYYSVRGTPRMTRLARFTVDPGDPLRVEPGSELVILEVEQPYSNHNGGAIRFGPDGMLYLGYGDGGSGGDPRGHGQNLATLLGAIIRIDVRFAAERAAYAIPAGNPFLGIQGARPEIWAYGLRNPWRMAFDPVTGDLWAADVGQREVEEIDRIEPGGNYGWNILEGTRCFQPEEGCDARGTVLPVAEYGHNLGCSVTGGVVYRGEAIPALVGHYLFADYCSGRLWAMPVDGGAIVELDRLPAEVASLGTDADGEVYVLTFGGAVLRIVP
;
A
#
# COMPACT_ATOMS: atom_id res chain seq x y z
N MET A 1 5.07 9.59 65.60
CA MET A 1 6.19 9.53 64.64
C MET A 1 5.61 9.26 63.25
N HIS A 2 5.47 10.29 62.41
CA HIS A 2 5.01 10.15 61.03
C HIS A 2 5.80 11.11 60.14
N HIS A 3 6.59 10.58 59.22
CA HIS A 3 7.09 11.29 58.02
C HIS A 3 7.69 10.28 57.02
N VAL A 4 7.96 10.77 55.80
CA VAL A 4 8.68 10.10 54.70
C VAL A 4 7.87 9.05 53.89
N ARG A 5 6.81 9.52 53.22
CA ARG A 5 6.50 9.15 51.82
C ARG A 5 5.97 10.40 51.11
N GLY A 6 6.78 10.99 50.22
CA GLY A 6 6.42 12.25 49.54
C GLY A 6 7.60 13.03 48.96
N LEU A 7 8.55 12.36 48.29
CA LEU A 7 9.67 13.04 47.61
C LEU A 7 10.26 12.23 46.44
N ARG A 8 9.40 11.72 45.53
CA ARG A 8 9.84 11.13 44.24
C ARG A 8 9.01 11.54 43.02
N THR A 9 7.83 12.13 43.19
CA THR A 9 6.94 12.53 42.09
C THR A 9 7.21 13.94 41.52
N LEU A 10 8.04 14.75 42.19
CA LEU A 10 8.24 16.17 41.87
C LEU A 10 9.49 16.48 41.03
N LEU A 11 10.29 15.49 40.64
CA LEU A 11 11.49 15.69 39.81
C LEU A 11 11.33 15.30 38.33
N VAL A 12 10.25 14.58 37.98
CA VAL A 12 9.99 14.15 36.58
C VAL A 12 9.19 15.21 35.81
N LEU A 13 8.29 15.93 36.48
CA LEU A 13 7.50 17.03 35.91
C LEU A 13 8.32 18.29 35.56
N ALA A 14 9.55 18.43 36.06
CA ALA A 14 10.41 19.58 35.79
C ALA A 14 11.26 19.45 34.53
N LEU A 15 11.39 18.25 33.95
CA LEU A 15 12.23 18.01 32.76
C LEU A 15 11.42 18.01 31.45
N LEU A 16 10.10 17.75 31.51
CA LEU A 16 9.19 17.80 30.36
C LEU A 16 8.76 19.24 29.98
N ALA A 17 9.00 20.23 30.83
CA ALA A 17 8.65 21.64 30.58
C ALA A 17 9.72 22.42 29.80
N ALA A 18 10.86 21.80 29.45
CA ALA A 18 12.02 22.49 28.88
C ALA A 18 12.19 22.34 27.34
N ILE A 19 11.32 21.58 26.67
CA ILE A 19 11.33 21.39 25.19
C ILE A 19 10.14 22.14 24.52
N ALA A 20 9.38 22.91 25.29
CA ALA A 20 8.21 23.68 24.82
C ALA A 20 8.48 25.20 24.68
N ALA A 21 9.74 25.63 24.67
CA ALA A 21 10.11 27.06 24.76
C ALA A 21 11.24 27.47 23.79
N ALA A 22 11.04 27.24 22.50
CA ALA A 22 11.83 27.84 21.42
C ALA A 22 10.88 28.36 20.32
N GLY A 23 9.99 29.27 20.69
CA GLY A 23 9.02 29.85 19.76
C GLY A 23 9.68 30.76 18.73
N VAL A 24 9.53 30.42 17.45
CA VAL A 24 9.59 31.38 16.35
C VAL A 24 8.22 32.02 16.24
N ALA A 25 8.15 33.36 16.26
CA ALA A 25 6.90 34.07 16.10
C ALA A 25 6.47 34.08 14.62
N CYS A 26 5.38 33.39 14.30
CA CYS A 26 4.64 33.61 13.07
C CYS A 26 3.63 34.74 13.28
N PHE A 27 3.47 35.59 12.26
CA PHE A 27 2.43 36.61 12.22
C PHE A 27 1.07 35.95 11.96
N ASP A 28 0.04 36.34 12.70
CA ASP A 28 -1.35 36.05 12.37
C ASP A 28 -1.76 36.84 11.11
N ASP A 29 -2.18 36.12 10.07
CA ASP A 29 -3.12 36.55 9.02
C ASP A 29 -3.53 35.27 8.25
N ASP A 30 -4.24 34.36 8.93
CA ASP A 30 -4.79 33.13 8.33
C ASP A 30 -6.30 33.33 8.10
N ASP A 31 -6.71 33.55 6.85
CA ASP A 31 -8.12 33.49 6.49
C ASP A 31 -8.55 32.02 6.50
N GLY A 32 -9.54 31.66 7.32
CA GLY A 32 -9.92 30.28 7.67
C GLY A 32 -10.49 29.41 6.54
N SER A 33 -9.78 29.37 5.42
CA SER A 33 -9.98 28.60 4.20
C SER A 33 -9.14 27.33 4.31
N PRO A 34 -9.72 26.10 4.27
CA PRO A 34 -8.94 24.88 4.40
C PRO A 34 -7.95 24.76 3.24
N VAL A 35 -6.66 24.70 3.55
CA VAL A 35 -5.62 24.36 2.57
C VAL A 35 -5.91 22.93 2.06
N PRO A 36 -6.09 22.70 0.76
CA PRO A 36 -6.48 21.39 0.25
C PRO A 36 -5.27 20.46 0.12
N VAL A 37 -5.50 19.16 0.39
CA VAL A 37 -4.65 18.07 -0.13
C VAL A 37 -4.62 18.17 -1.65
N ARG A 38 -3.44 17.99 -2.27
CA ARG A 38 -3.25 18.25 -3.70
C ARG A 38 -3.05 16.94 -4.45
N VAL A 39 -3.73 16.79 -5.58
CA VAL A 39 -3.37 15.81 -6.62
C VAL A 39 -2.18 16.37 -7.37
N ALA A 40 -1.06 15.65 -7.46
CA ALA A 40 0.07 16.11 -8.25
C ALA A 40 -0.23 15.95 -9.75
N THR A 41 -0.02 17.01 -10.53
CA THR A 41 -0.22 16.95 -11.97
C THR A 41 1.08 16.57 -12.67
N ALA A 42 1.21 15.29 -13.04
CA ALA A 42 2.38 14.76 -13.74
C ALA A 42 2.52 15.32 -15.18
N THR A 43 3.20 16.45 -15.35
CA THR A 43 3.61 16.96 -16.67
C THR A 43 4.83 16.21 -17.21
N SER A 44 4.59 15.03 -17.80
CA SER A 44 5.61 14.31 -18.57
C SER A 44 5.97 15.07 -19.85
N THR A 45 7.11 15.75 -19.85
CA THR A 45 7.70 16.36 -21.06
C THR A 45 8.53 15.35 -21.83
N ALA A 46 7.85 14.36 -22.42
CA ALA A 46 8.46 13.38 -23.32
C ALA A 46 9.10 14.06 -24.54
N THR A 47 10.41 14.32 -24.47
CA THR A 47 11.17 14.88 -25.59
C THR A 47 11.58 13.77 -26.55
N THR A 48 10.87 13.67 -27.68
CA THR A 48 11.11 12.65 -28.70
C THR A 48 12.50 12.81 -29.35
N THR A 49 13.42 11.88 -29.10
CA THR A 49 14.72 11.82 -29.78
C THR A 49 14.57 11.32 -31.21
N ALA A 50 14.92 12.16 -32.18
CA ALA A 50 15.00 11.77 -33.59
C ALA A 50 16.24 10.89 -33.86
N THR A 51 16.07 9.89 -34.73
CA THR A 51 17.11 8.91 -35.10
C THR A 51 18.19 9.50 -36.02
N GLY A 52 19.44 9.10 -35.80
CA GLY A 52 20.58 9.44 -36.65
C GLY A 52 21.50 8.24 -36.85
N THR A 53 21.68 7.81 -38.10
CA THR A 53 22.41 6.58 -38.47
C THR A 53 23.75 6.89 -39.15
N ALA A 54 24.86 6.40 -38.58
CA ALA A 54 26.15 6.17 -39.25
C ALA A 54 27.08 5.45 -38.25
N ALA A 55 28.07 4.62 -38.58
CA ALA A 55 28.48 3.84 -39.75
C ALA A 55 29.79 3.15 -39.29
N ALA A 56 30.03 1.89 -39.65
CA ALA A 56 31.16 1.12 -39.12
C ALA A 56 32.45 1.25 -39.94
N THR A 57 33.63 1.00 -39.34
CA THR A 57 34.73 0.15 -39.89
C THR A 57 35.87 -0.05 -38.85
N PRO A 58 36.77 -1.06 -38.98
CA PRO A 58 37.36 -1.76 -37.83
C PRO A 58 38.90 -1.64 -37.68
N VAL A 59 39.44 -2.22 -36.60
CA VAL A 59 40.82 -2.73 -36.55
C VAL A 59 40.84 -4.12 -35.89
N GLU A 60 41.73 -4.98 -36.39
CA GLU A 60 41.84 -6.41 -36.18
C GLU A 60 43.04 -6.75 -35.27
N THR A 61 42.96 -7.80 -34.45
CA THR A 61 43.91 -8.95 -34.39
C THR A 61 43.84 -9.76 -33.07
N SER A 62 43.79 -11.09 -33.22
CA SER A 62 43.91 -12.15 -32.19
C SER A 62 45.37 -12.67 -32.14
N PRO A 63 45.76 -13.88 -31.64
CA PRO A 63 45.07 -14.96 -30.89
C PRO A 63 45.86 -15.34 -29.58
N THR A 64 45.78 -16.50 -28.89
CA THR A 64 45.20 -17.85 -29.11
C THR A 64 45.02 -18.59 -27.76
N ALA A 65 43.96 -19.40 -27.58
CA ALA A 65 44.00 -20.63 -26.77
C ALA A 65 42.79 -21.56 -27.03
N THR A 66 43.03 -22.87 -27.06
CA THR A 66 42.12 -23.94 -27.53
C THR A 66 41.45 -24.70 -26.40
N ALA A 67 40.20 -25.19 -26.59
CA ALA A 67 39.68 -26.42 -25.98
C ALA A 67 38.50 -26.99 -26.80
N GLU A 68 38.36 -28.32 -26.86
CA GLU A 68 37.45 -29.07 -27.74
C GLU A 68 36.16 -29.59 -27.05
N ALA A 69 35.09 -29.70 -27.86
CA ALA A 69 34.02 -30.73 -27.86
C ALA A 69 33.21 -31.01 -26.56
N THR A 70 31.96 -31.49 -26.57
CA THR A 70 31.18 -32.19 -27.60
C THR A 70 29.66 -31.97 -27.37
N ALA A 71 28.84 -31.96 -28.43
CA ALA A 71 27.37 -31.98 -28.34
C ALA A 71 26.80 -33.41 -28.54
N PRO A 72 25.50 -33.64 -28.31
CA PRO A 72 24.74 -34.28 -29.39
C PRO A 72 23.29 -33.81 -29.62
N ALA A 73 22.95 -33.77 -30.92
CA ALA A 73 21.69 -34.23 -31.55
C ALA A 73 20.33 -33.57 -31.22
N ARG A 74 19.81 -32.90 -32.25
CA ARG A 74 18.38 -32.58 -32.52
C ARG A 74 17.76 -33.67 -33.42
N PRO A 75 16.46 -34.02 -33.29
CA PRO A 75 15.69 -34.68 -34.35
C PRO A 75 14.89 -33.66 -35.21
N THR A 76 14.69 -34.00 -36.48
CA THR A 76 14.04 -33.13 -37.49
C THR A 76 12.88 -33.88 -38.16
N ALA A 77 11.70 -33.24 -38.28
CA ALA A 77 10.58 -33.61 -39.15
C ALA A 77 9.48 -32.53 -39.09
N THR A 78 8.64 -32.24 -40.07
CA THR A 78 8.70 -32.32 -41.55
C THR A 78 7.66 -31.32 -42.07
N ALA A 79 7.93 -30.57 -43.13
CA ALA A 79 6.94 -29.66 -43.73
C ALA A 79 6.05 -30.38 -44.77
N THR A 80 4.77 -30.03 -44.81
CA THR A 80 3.82 -30.43 -45.86
C THR A 80 3.01 -29.21 -46.31
N THR A 81 2.74 -29.11 -47.62
CA THR A 81 2.32 -27.87 -48.29
C THR A 81 0.88 -27.89 -48.82
N GLY A 82 0.07 -26.88 -48.43
CA GLY A 82 -1.10 -26.34 -49.16
C GLY A 82 -2.36 -27.22 -49.28
N PRO A 83 -3.45 -26.71 -49.90
CA PRO A 83 -3.67 -25.35 -50.42
C PRO A 83 -4.94 -24.63 -49.90
N ALA A 84 -5.02 -23.31 -50.13
CA ALA A 84 -6.25 -22.52 -50.29
C ALA A 84 -6.44 -22.26 -51.81
N PRO A 85 -7.64 -21.92 -52.38
CA PRO A 85 -8.65 -21.01 -51.83
C PRO A 85 -10.14 -21.33 -52.14
N ALA A 86 -11.08 -20.53 -51.60
CA ALA A 86 -12.36 -20.18 -52.25
C ALA A 86 -13.08 -19.01 -51.55
N THR A 87 -13.57 -18.04 -52.34
CA THR A 87 -14.65 -17.08 -52.01
C THR A 87 -15.51 -16.97 -53.27
N PRO A 88 -16.84 -17.14 -53.18
CA PRO A 88 -17.76 -16.00 -53.22
C PRO A 88 -18.85 -16.18 -52.11
N GLU A 89 -19.90 -15.37 -51.92
CA GLU A 89 -20.56 -14.37 -52.77
C GLU A 89 -21.32 -13.36 -51.89
N ALA A 90 -21.76 -12.22 -52.44
CA ALA A 90 -22.50 -11.19 -51.71
C ALA A 90 -24.02 -11.28 -51.92
N THR A 91 -24.82 -10.96 -50.90
CA THR A 91 -26.27 -10.72 -51.09
C THR A 91 -26.86 -9.63 -50.17
N ALA A 92 -27.36 -8.59 -50.83
CA ALA A 92 -28.43 -7.64 -50.50
C ALA A 92 -28.95 -7.44 -49.05
N SER A 93 -28.99 -6.16 -48.66
CA SER A 93 -29.89 -5.58 -47.65
C SER A 93 -31.32 -5.43 -48.21
N PRO A 94 -32.34 -5.31 -47.33
CA PRO A 94 -33.44 -4.38 -47.60
C PRO A 94 -33.74 -3.40 -46.45
N GLU A 95 -34.40 -2.30 -46.83
CA GLU A 95 -34.75 -1.10 -46.05
C GLU A 95 -35.85 -1.29 -44.96
N PRO A 96 -36.02 -0.30 -44.06
CA PRO A 96 -37.03 -0.31 -43.00
C PRO A 96 -38.41 0.18 -43.48
N THR A 97 -39.48 -0.22 -42.78
CA THR A 97 -40.85 0.27 -43.02
C THR A 97 -41.45 0.92 -41.77
N SER A 98 -41.82 2.21 -41.89
CA SER A 98 -42.55 2.97 -40.86
C SER A 98 -43.95 3.35 -41.36
N PRO A 99 -44.99 3.28 -40.50
CA PRO A 99 -46.26 4.00 -40.66
C PRO A 99 -46.35 5.18 -39.64
N PRO A 100 -47.34 6.10 -39.76
CA PRO A 100 -47.02 7.52 -39.87
C PRO A 100 -47.30 8.39 -38.64
N ALA A 101 -46.75 9.61 -38.67
CA ALA A 101 -46.95 10.64 -37.65
C ALA A 101 -48.30 11.36 -37.80
N GLU A 102 -48.98 11.60 -36.68
CA GLU A 102 -50.00 12.65 -36.56
C GLU A 102 -49.38 13.95 -36.05
N ALA A 103 -49.76 15.07 -36.67
CA ALA A 103 -49.24 16.38 -36.32
C ALA A 103 -50.02 17.00 -35.15
N THR A 104 -49.31 17.54 -34.16
CA THR A 104 -49.87 18.55 -33.25
C THR A 104 -49.00 19.80 -33.28
N THR A 105 -49.66 20.95 -33.34
CA THR A 105 -49.07 22.27 -33.60
C THR A 105 -48.12 22.77 -32.51
N ALA A 106 -47.02 23.39 -32.93
CA ALA A 106 -46.09 24.09 -32.05
C ALA A 106 -46.74 25.33 -31.41
N ALA A 107 -46.48 25.54 -30.11
CA ALA A 107 -46.57 26.82 -29.45
C ALA A 107 -45.15 27.26 -29.07
N THR A 108 -44.68 28.35 -29.68
CA THR A 108 -43.31 28.85 -29.47
C THR A 108 -43.20 29.53 -28.09
N ALA A 109 -42.75 28.78 -27.09
CA ALA A 109 -42.28 29.34 -25.83
C ALA A 109 -40.79 29.68 -25.95
N THR A 110 -40.43 30.93 -25.70
CA THR A 110 -39.04 31.36 -25.57
C THR A 110 -38.39 30.59 -24.41
N PRO A 111 -37.24 29.90 -24.61
CA PRO A 111 -36.53 29.31 -23.49
C PRO A 111 -35.91 30.45 -22.67
N ASP A 112 -36.48 30.69 -21.50
CA ASP A 112 -35.84 31.50 -20.47
C ASP A 112 -34.52 30.82 -20.08
N ALA A 113 -33.49 31.61 -19.74
CA ALA A 113 -32.14 31.11 -19.48
C ALA A 113 -32.05 30.50 -18.07
N THR A 114 -32.83 29.44 -17.84
CA THR A 114 -32.94 28.77 -16.56
C THR A 114 -31.73 27.87 -16.33
N ALA A 115 -30.97 28.23 -15.30
CA ALA A 115 -29.83 27.56 -14.72
C ALA A 115 -29.64 26.08 -15.13
N THR A 116 -28.46 25.77 -15.70
CA THR A 116 -27.91 24.42 -15.67
C THR A 116 -27.97 23.92 -14.22
N PRO A 117 -28.56 22.75 -13.92
CA PRO A 117 -28.47 22.18 -12.60
C PRO A 117 -27.00 21.82 -12.37
N ARG A 118 -26.28 22.69 -11.66
CA ARG A 118 -25.02 22.30 -11.04
C ARG A 118 -25.39 21.15 -10.12
N PRO A 119 -24.77 19.95 -10.25
CA PRO A 119 -24.93 18.94 -9.22
C PRO A 119 -24.40 19.57 -7.93
N THR A 120 -25.32 19.89 -7.03
CA THR A 120 -25.00 19.99 -5.61
C THR A 120 -24.64 18.57 -5.22
N ALA A 121 -23.35 18.24 -5.33
CA ALA A 121 -22.80 17.12 -4.60
C ALA A 121 -23.18 17.39 -3.14
N GLU A 122 -24.08 16.56 -2.61
CA GLU A 122 -24.26 16.52 -1.16
C GLU A 122 -22.88 16.26 -0.56
N PRO A 123 -22.50 16.93 0.53
CA PRO A 123 -21.24 16.63 1.20
C PRO A 123 -21.21 15.13 1.48
N LEU A 124 -20.07 14.50 1.17
CA LEU A 124 -19.91 13.05 1.21
C LEU A 124 -19.78 12.62 2.67
N ALA A 125 -20.92 12.68 3.36
CA ALA A 125 -21.06 12.47 4.78
C ALA A 125 -21.03 10.97 5.08
N VAL A 126 -20.24 10.63 6.08
CA VAL A 126 -20.17 9.30 6.69
C VAL A 126 -20.22 9.47 8.20
N ARG A 127 -20.40 8.36 8.91
CA ARG A 127 -20.25 8.29 10.37
C ARG A 127 -19.29 7.15 10.70
N LEU A 128 -18.71 7.23 11.89
CA LEU A 128 -17.90 6.17 12.47
C LEU A 128 -18.72 5.47 13.57
N GLU A 129 -18.86 4.15 13.47
CA GLU A 129 -19.64 3.32 14.39
C GLU A 129 -18.72 2.32 15.12
N GLU A 130 -18.83 2.23 16.44
CA GLU A 130 -18.06 1.26 17.23
C GLU A 130 -18.51 -0.17 16.94
N VAL A 131 -17.55 -1.08 16.78
CA VAL A 131 -17.77 -2.52 16.56
C VAL A 131 -17.16 -3.34 17.69
N PHE A 132 -17.31 -4.67 17.63
CA PHE A 132 -16.80 -5.64 18.62
C PHE A 132 -17.25 -5.36 20.07
N GLY A 133 -18.47 -4.84 20.24
CA GLY A 133 -19.05 -4.54 21.56
C GLY A 133 -18.33 -3.44 22.35
N GLY A 134 -17.55 -2.58 21.69
CA GLY A 134 -16.73 -1.55 22.36
C GLY A 134 -15.45 -2.12 22.99
N ARG A 135 -14.96 -3.27 22.49
CA ARG A 135 -13.67 -3.85 22.89
C ARG A 135 -12.50 -2.93 22.56
N GLU A 136 -11.69 -2.61 23.56
CA GLU A 136 -10.38 -1.98 23.38
C GLU A 136 -9.31 -3.02 23.00
N PHE A 137 -8.40 -2.65 22.10
CA PHE A 137 -7.25 -3.42 21.63
C PHE A 137 -5.92 -2.72 22.01
N ASP A 138 -4.83 -3.44 22.27
CA ASP A 138 -3.50 -2.82 22.43
C ASP A 138 -2.90 -2.47 21.07
N ARG A 139 -3.03 -1.20 20.67
CA ARG A 139 -2.48 -0.65 19.42
C ARG A 139 -2.80 -1.54 18.21
N PRO A 140 -4.07 -1.64 17.80
CA PRO A 140 -4.45 -2.39 16.61
C PRO A 140 -3.78 -1.74 15.39
N ILE A 141 -3.05 -2.55 14.61
CA ILE A 141 -2.30 -2.11 13.43
C ILE A 141 -2.92 -2.58 12.12
N GLU A 142 -3.77 -3.60 12.14
CA GLU A 142 -4.41 -4.11 10.92
C GLU A 142 -5.72 -4.83 11.23
N VAL A 143 -6.67 -4.69 10.32
CA VAL A 143 -7.94 -5.43 10.29
C VAL A 143 -8.17 -5.95 8.88
N GLY A 144 -8.77 -7.13 8.76
CA GLY A 144 -9.18 -7.67 7.47
C GLY A 144 -10.15 -8.84 7.60
N ALA A 145 -10.81 -9.17 6.48
CA ALA A 145 -11.68 -10.33 6.38
C ALA A 145 -11.02 -11.63 6.86
N TYR A 146 -11.78 -12.46 7.58
CA TYR A 146 -11.42 -13.81 7.96
C TYR A 146 -12.59 -14.76 7.64
N PRO A 147 -12.36 -15.95 7.04
CA PRO A 147 -13.46 -16.77 6.50
C PRO A 147 -14.40 -17.35 7.54
N VAL A 148 -14.00 -17.39 8.81
CA VAL A 148 -14.80 -17.92 9.93
C VAL A 148 -14.72 -17.03 11.18
N GLY A 149 -15.84 -16.87 11.87
CA GLY A 149 -15.96 -16.14 13.13
C GLY A 149 -16.12 -17.09 14.32
N PRO A 150 -15.81 -16.63 15.55
CA PRO A 150 -16.02 -17.39 16.78
C PRO A 150 -17.46 -17.88 16.94
N ALA A 151 -17.64 -18.97 17.70
CA ALA A 151 -18.95 -19.53 18.06
C ALA A 151 -19.90 -19.85 16.88
N GLY A 152 -19.41 -19.92 15.64
CA GLY A 152 -20.22 -20.17 14.45
C GLY A 152 -20.99 -18.94 13.95
N SER A 153 -20.48 -17.74 14.20
CA SER A 153 -21.10 -16.45 13.86
C SER A 153 -21.19 -16.12 12.36
N GLY A 154 -20.59 -16.92 11.48
CA GLY A 154 -20.44 -16.61 10.04
C GLY A 154 -18.99 -16.28 9.71
N PRO A 155 -18.70 -15.53 8.63
CA PRO A 155 -17.40 -14.90 8.42
C PRO A 155 -17.06 -13.92 9.54
N GLY A 156 -15.77 -13.67 9.76
CA GLY A 156 -15.28 -12.75 10.79
C GLY A 156 -14.30 -11.73 10.25
N LEU A 157 -13.69 -11.00 11.19
CA LEU A 157 -12.56 -10.12 10.97
C LEU A 157 -11.40 -10.59 11.83
N PHE A 158 -10.18 -10.57 11.30
CA PHE A 158 -8.99 -10.57 12.14
C PHE A 158 -8.65 -9.14 12.55
N VAL A 159 -8.17 -8.94 13.78
CA VAL A 159 -7.55 -7.71 14.26
C VAL A 159 -6.16 -8.06 14.80
N ALA A 160 -5.13 -7.42 14.24
CA ALA A 160 -3.74 -7.61 14.62
C ALA A 160 -3.26 -6.45 15.49
N GLU A 161 -2.63 -6.77 16.61
CA GLU A 161 -2.10 -5.83 17.61
C GLU A 161 -0.58 -5.70 17.49
N GLN A 162 -0.04 -4.49 17.70
CA GLN A 162 1.40 -4.23 17.56
C GLN A 162 2.26 -5.19 18.41
N GLU A 163 1.74 -5.71 19.53
CA GLU A 163 2.42 -6.67 20.41
C GLU A 163 2.79 -7.99 19.73
N GLY A 164 2.11 -8.39 18.65
CA GLY A 164 2.26 -9.72 18.06
C GLY A 164 1.11 -10.67 18.34
N ARG A 165 -0.05 -10.15 18.77
CA ARG A 165 -1.29 -10.93 18.86
C ARG A 165 -2.15 -10.69 17.61
N ILE A 166 -2.86 -11.74 17.18
CA ILE A 166 -3.89 -11.68 16.16
C ILE A 166 -5.14 -12.32 16.76
N LEU A 167 -6.22 -11.55 16.84
CA LEU A 167 -7.53 -12.01 17.30
C LEU A 167 -8.47 -12.17 16.10
N VAL A 168 -9.41 -13.10 16.16
CA VAL A 168 -10.52 -13.22 15.21
C VAL A 168 -11.84 -13.04 15.95
N LEU A 169 -12.71 -12.17 15.43
CA LEU A 169 -13.99 -11.75 16.02
C LEU A 169 -15.06 -11.59 14.92
N HIS A 170 -16.33 -11.54 15.30
CA HIS A 170 -17.40 -11.05 14.43
C HIS A 170 -17.65 -9.57 14.70
N PRO A 171 -17.85 -8.67 13.70
CA PRO A 171 -18.02 -7.24 13.93
C PRO A 171 -19.15 -6.89 14.91
N ASP A 172 -20.28 -7.61 14.84
CA ASP A 172 -21.43 -7.42 15.73
C ASP A 172 -21.40 -8.29 17.01
N GLY A 173 -20.25 -8.91 17.35
CA GLY A 173 -20.13 -9.89 18.43
C GLY A 173 -19.05 -9.59 19.46
N ASP A 174 -19.28 -10.05 20.69
CA ASP A 174 -18.33 -9.91 21.82
C ASP A 174 -17.27 -11.03 21.84
N ASP A 175 -17.58 -12.19 21.26
CA ASP A 175 -16.72 -13.37 21.26
C ASP A 175 -15.46 -13.16 20.42
N ALA A 176 -14.31 -13.57 20.97
CA ALA A 176 -13.01 -13.43 20.36
C ALA A 176 -12.19 -14.71 20.53
N VAL A 177 -11.44 -15.09 19.49
CA VAL A 177 -10.42 -16.15 19.55
C VAL A 177 -9.05 -15.52 19.27
N GLU A 178 -8.07 -15.79 20.14
CA GLU A 178 -6.66 -15.52 19.85
C GLU A 178 -6.16 -16.57 18.84
N LEU A 179 -5.98 -16.15 17.59
CA LEU A 179 -5.53 -17.01 16.50
C LEU A 179 -4.02 -17.28 16.58
N LEU A 180 -3.25 -16.25 16.92
CA LEU A 180 -1.80 -16.29 17.00
C LEU A 180 -1.30 -15.32 18.09
N ASP A 181 -0.36 -15.79 18.91
CA ASP A 181 0.49 -14.94 19.76
C ASP A 181 1.97 -15.25 19.45
N ILE A 182 2.68 -14.24 18.94
CA ILE A 182 4.13 -14.23 18.71
C ILE A 182 4.83 -13.13 19.52
N SER A 183 4.19 -12.60 20.55
CA SER A 183 4.68 -11.47 21.36
C SER A 183 6.09 -11.67 21.90
N GLU A 184 6.45 -12.89 22.28
CA GLU A 184 7.81 -13.23 22.74
C GLU A 184 8.89 -13.13 21.64
N GLN A 185 8.51 -13.20 20.37
CA GLN A 185 9.40 -13.02 19.21
C GLN A 185 9.49 -11.57 18.73
N VAL A 186 8.49 -10.74 19.05
CA VAL A 186 8.36 -9.38 18.51
C VAL A 186 9.21 -8.37 19.30
N SER A 187 9.88 -7.47 18.57
CA SER A 187 10.50 -6.25 19.11
C SER A 187 9.48 -5.11 19.11
N ARG A 188 9.45 -4.34 20.20
CA ARG A 188 8.75 -3.04 20.34
C ARG A 188 9.67 -2.02 21.02
N VAL A 189 10.96 -2.04 20.68
CA VAL A 189 11.96 -1.13 21.27
C VAL A 189 11.91 0.24 20.58
N GLY A 190 11.76 0.24 19.25
CA GLY A 190 11.29 1.40 18.49
C GLY A 190 9.75 1.49 18.50
N ASN A 191 9.20 2.70 18.31
CA ASN A 191 7.73 2.87 18.25
C ASN A 191 7.13 2.35 16.94
N GLU A 192 7.92 2.30 15.87
CA GLU A 192 7.57 1.70 14.56
C GLU A 192 7.93 0.20 14.49
N GLU A 193 8.42 -0.40 15.58
CA GLU A 193 8.63 -1.84 15.65
C GLU A 193 7.37 -2.54 16.20
N GLY A 194 7.12 -3.77 15.74
CA GLY A 194 6.05 -4.61 16.24
C GLY A 194 5.74 -5.76 15.28
N LEU A 195 4.56 -6.36 15.44
CA LEU A 195 3.84 -6.89 14.28
C LEU A 195 3.40 -5.70 13.42
N LEU A 196 3.66 -5.76 12.10
CA LEU A 196 3.49 -4.63 11.19
C LEU A 196 2.40 -4.90 10.15
N SER A 197 2.35 -6.14 9.63
CA SER A 197 1.27 -6.53 8.74
C SER A 197 0.97 -8.03 8.71
N VAL A 198 -0.25 -8.36 8.32
CA VAL A 198 -0.83 -9.70 8.20
C VAL A 198 -1.50 -9.84 6.84
N ALA A 199 -1.38 -11.02 6.21
CA ALA A 199 -2.14 -11.37 5.00
C ALA A 199 -2.54 -12.86 5.01
N LEU A 200 -3.76 -13.16 4.58
CA LEU A 200 -4.16 -14.53 4.27
C LEU A 200 -3.67 -14.89 2.85
N ASP A 201 -3.31 -16.15 2.61
CA ASP A 201 -3.08 -16.65 1.25
C ASP A 201 -4.36 -16.48 0.39
N PRO A 202 -4.28 -16.12 -0.90
CA PRO A 202 -5.47 -16.00 -1.76
C PRO A 202 -6.26 -17.30 -1.91
N ARG A 203 -5.67 -18.44 -1.53
CA ARG A 203 -6.31 -19.76 -1.44
C ARG A 203 -6.28 -20.24 0.01
N PHE A 204 -6.65 -19.37 0.96
CA PHE A 204 -6.63 -19.71 2.39
C PHE A 204 -7.45 -20.97 2.70
N ASP A 205 -8.62 -21.14 2.08
CA ASP A 205 -9.47 -22.33 2.25
C ASP A 205 -8.80 -23.65 1.76
N GLU A 206 -7.80 -23.57 0.88
CA GLU A 206 -7.01 -24.72 0.41
C GLU A 206 -5.73 -24.95 1.22
N THR A 207 -5.13 -23.86 1.71
CA THR A 207 -3.74 -23.84 2.23
C THR A 207 -3.64 -23.68 3.74
N GLY A 208 -4.62 -23.03 4.36
CA GLY A 208 -4.57 -22.57 5.75
C GLY A 208 -3.42 -21.60 6.03
N HIS A 209 -2.85 -20.93 5.02
CA HIS A 209 -1.62 -20.16 5.16
C HIS A 209 -1.87 -18.70 5.58
N LEU A 210 -1.38 -18.37 6.78
CA LEU A 210 -1.36 -17.03 7.37
C LEU A 210 0.04 -16.45 7.26
N TRP A 211 0.20 -15.28 6.63
CA TRP A 211 1.48 -14.60 6.46
C TRP A 211 1.56 -13.41 7.43
N VAL A 212 2.74 -13.20 8.02
CA VAL A 212 3.00 -12.09 8.95
C VAL A 212 4.34 -11.43 8.66
N TYR A 213 4.40 -10.11 8.86
CA TYR A 213 5.61 -9.30 8.76
C TYR A 213 5.83 -8.52 10.06
N TYR A 214 6.99 -8.69 10.69
CA TYR A 214 7.26 -8.14 12.03
C TYR A 214 8.75 -7.84 12.29
N SER A 215 9.01 -6.95 13.26
CA SER A 215 10.34 -6.67 13.80
C SER A 215 10.74 -7.75 14.82
N VAL A 216 11.88 -8.40 14.60
CA VAL A 216 12.33 -9.53 15.45
C VAL A 216 13.07 -9.02 16.68
N ARG A 217 12.74 -9.57 17.84
CA ARG A 217 13.40 -9.33 19.12
C ARG A 217 14.82 -9.90 19.13
N GLY A 218 15.83 -9.04 19.28
CA GLY A 218 17.21 -9.45 19.45
C GLY A 218 18.23 -8.46 18.89
N THR A 219 19.44 -8.96 18.65
CA THR A 219 20.51 -8.23 17.97
C THR A 219 21.22 -9.18 16.98
N PRO A 220 21.49 -8.80 15.71
CA PRO A 220 21.14 -7.50 15.09
C PRO A 220 19.63 -7.28 15.01
N ARG A 221 19.21 -6.04 14.75
CA ARG A 221 17.79 -5.71 14.55
C ARG A 221 17.37 -6.25 13.19
N MET A 222 16.33 -7.05 13.15
CA MET A 222 15.84 -7.67 11.92
C MET A 222 14.35 -7.39 11.75
N THR A 223 13.91 -7.40 10.50
CA THR A 223 12.51 -7.60 10.12
C THR A 223 12.36 -8.97 9.47
N ARG A 224 11.28 -9.66 9.75
CA ARG A 224 11.01 -11.03 9.27
C ARG A 224 9.65 -11.08 8.57
N LEU A 225 9.64 -11.68 7.38
CA LEU A 225 8.47 -12.27 6.76
C LEU A 225 8.40 -13.76 7.14
N ALA A 226 7.27 -14.18 7.72
CA ALA A 226 7.02 -15.57 8.09
C ALA A 226 5.62 -16.03 7.66
N ARG A 227 5.44 -17.36 7.58
CA ARG A 227 4.18 -18.02 7.29
C ARG A 227 3.85 -19.01 8.40
N PHE A 228 2.62 -18.97 8.90
CA PHE A 228 2.01 -19.94 9.81
C PHE A 228 0.93 -20.74 9.05
N THR A 229 0.59 -21.91 9.58
CA THR A 229 -0.49 -22.77 9.04
C THR A 229 -1.57 -22.94 10.10
N VAL A 230 -2.85 -22.78 9.74
CA VAL A 230 -3.98 -23.14 10.62
C VAL A 230 -4.32 -24.62 10.53
N ASP A 231 -4.89 -25.16 11.61
CA ASP A 231 -5.34 -26.55 11.68
C ASP A 231 -6.44 -26.77 10.61
N PRO A 232 -6.28 -27.74 9.70
CA PRO A 232 -7.26 -27.97 8.62
C PRO A 232 -8.62 -28.47 9.13
N GLY A 233 -8.72 -28.88 10.40
CA GLY A 233 -9.99 -29.18 11.08
C GLY A 233 -10.55 -28.03 11.93
N ASP A 234 -9.77 -26.99 12.20
CA ASP A 234 -10.15 -25.82 13.00
C ASP A 234 -9.41 -24.55 12.51
N PRO A 235 -9.96 -23.84 11.50
CA PRO A 235 -9.32 -22.64 10.97
C PRO A 235 -9.23 -21.46 11.96
N LEU A 236 -9.73 -21.57 13.20
CA LEU A 236 -9.50 -20.58 14.26
C LEU A 236 -8.26 -20.90 15.12
N ARG A 237 -7.47 -21.92 14.75
CA ARG A 237 -6.33 -22.43 15.52
C ARG A 237 -5.08 -22.53 14.64
N VAL A 238 -4.00 -21.83 14.98
CA VAL A 238 -2.68 -22.05 14.34
C VAL A 238 -2.05 -23.36 14.82
N GLU A 239 -1.49 -24.14 13.89
CA GLU A 239 -0.72 -25.35 14.18
C GLU A 239 0.58 -25.00 14.96
N PRO A 240 0.81 -25.55 16.17
CA PRO A 240 1.99 -25.22 16.96
C PRO A 240 3.29 -25.59 16.26
N GLY A 241 4.19 -24.60 16.09
CA GLY A 241 5.48 -24.80 15.43
C GLY A 241 5.42 -24.82 13.90
N SER A 242 4.31 -24.41 13.29
CA SER A 242 4.16 -24.27 11.83
C SER A 242 4.88 -23.06 11.21
N GLU A 243 5.55 -22.22 12.02
CA GLU A 243 6.30 -21.05 11.53
C GLU A 243 7.36 -21.45 10.51
N LEU A 244 7.19 -20.96 9.30
CA LEU A 244 8.17 -20.99 8.23
C LEU A 244 8.71 -19.57 8.03
N VAL A 245 9.98 -19.36 8.36
CA VAL A 245 10.69 -18.11 8.05
C VAL A 245 10.97 -18.04 6.54
N ILE A 246 10.59 -16.95 5.90
CA ILE A 246 10.64 -16.78 4.44
C ILE A 246 11.79 -15.86 4.04
N LEU A 247 11.90 -14.72 4.72
CA LEU A 247 12.89 -13.68 4.46
C LEU A 247 13.16 -12.90 5.75
N GLU A 248 14.43 -12.64 6.03
CA GLU A 248 14.86 -11.72 7.09
C GLU A 248 15.76 -10.63 6.49
N VAL A 249 15.54 -9.38 6.90
CA VAL A 249 16.31 -8.19 6.46
C VAL A 249 16.77 -7.41 7.68
N GLU A 250 18.07 -7.11 7.74
CA GLU A 250 18.67 -6.30 8.80
C GLU A 250 18.21 -4.84 8.71
N GLN A 251 17.83 -4.27 9.86
CA GLN A 251 17.29 -2.93 9.99
C GLN A 251 18.31 -2.01 10.70
N PRO A 252 18.91 -1.04 10.01
CA PRO A 252 19.95 -0.18 10.57
C PRO A 252 19.51 0.65 11.79
N TYR A 253 18.24 1.09 11.84
CA TYR A 253 17.67 1.92 12.89
C TYR A 253 16.31 1.37 13.36
N SER A 254 15.76 1.94 14.44
CA SER A 254 14.50 1.52 15.07
C SER A 254 13.26 2.26 14.54
N ASN A 255 13.37 2.77 13.31
CA ASN A 255 12.35 3.50 12.59
C ASN A 255 12.53 3.22 11.09
N HIS A 256 11.51 3.52 10.30
CA HIS A 256 11.32 3.09 8.91
C HIS A 256 11.48 1.57 8.73
N ASN A 257 11.02 0.83 9.74
CA ASN A 257 10.96 -0.62 9.71
C ASN A 257 9.66 -1.12 9.03
N GLY A 258 8.84 -0.18 8.53
CA GLY A 258 7.49 -0.38 8.04
C GLY A 258 7.37 -1.36 6.87
N GLY A 259 6.11 -1.60 6.50
CA GLY A 259 5.75 -2.49 5.41
C GLY A 259 4.37 -3.11 5.61
N ALA A 260 3.50 -2.93 4.63
CA ALA A 260 2.35 -3.82 4.44
C ALA A 260 2.76 -5.07 3.63
N ILE A 261 2.15 -6.21 3.93
CA ILE A 261 2.20 -7.39 3.04
C ILE A 261 0.87 -7.55 2.31
N ARG A 262 0.92 -7.71 0.99
CA ARG A 262 -0.27 -7.83 0.15
C ARG A 262 -0.06 -8.86 -0.95
N PHE A 263 -1.03 -9.74 -1.13
CA PHE A 263 -1.07 -10.52 -2.36
C PHE A 263 -1.65 -9.66 -3.49
N GLY A 264 -0.94 -9.63 -4.62
CA GLY A 264 -1.42 -8.97 -5.82
C GLY A 264 -2.43 -9.83 -6.60
N PRO A 265 -3.13 -9.23 -7.58
CA PRO A 265 -4.06 -9.95 -8.47
C PRO A 265 -3.34 -11.00 -9.35
N ASP A 266 -2.01 -10.98 -9.38
CA ASP A 266 -1.14 -11.97 -10.02
C ASP A 266 -0.79 -13.19 -9.13
N GLY A 267 -1.25 -13.20 -7.87
CA GLY A 267 -0.96 -14.23 -6.88
C GLY A 267 0.47 -14.18 -6.31
N MET A 268 1.19 -13.06 -6.49
CA MET A 268 2.51 -12.83 -5.88
C MET A 268 2.36 -12.06 -4.58
N LEU A 269 3.30 -12.27 -3.65
CA LEU A 269 3.36 -11.51 -2.40
C LEU A 269 4.23 -10.26 -2.61
N TYR A 270 3.64 -9.10 -2.30
CA TYR A 270 4.29 -7.80 -2.27
C TYR A 270 4.57 -7.42 -0.81
N LEU A 271 5.74 -6.83 -0.56
CA LEU A 271 6.16 -6.34 0.75
C LEU A 271 6.89 -5.00 0.58
N GLY A 272 6.44 -3.98 1.31
CA GLY A 272 7.14 -2.70 1.42
C GLY A 272 8.26 -2.77 2.47
N TYR A 273 9.37 -2.09 2.21
CA TYR A 273 10.43 -1.82 3.17
C TYR A 273 10.78 -0.34 3.13
N GLY A 274 10.82 0.31 4.30
CA GLY A 274 11.44 1.63 4.43
C GLY A 274 12.95 1.60 4.16
N ASP A 275 13.57 2.78 4.08
CA ASP A 275 15.01 2.97 3.89
C ASP A 275 15.87 2.43 5.05
N GLY A 276 15.24 1.92 6.11
CA GLY A 276 15.88 1.35 7.29
C GLY A 276 16.18 2.37 8.38
N GLY A 277 15.81 3.64 8.19
CA GLY A 277 15.59 4.62 9.24
C GLY A 277 16.61 5.75 9.34
N SER A 278 16.51 6.48 10.47
CA SER A 278 17.11 7.80 10.68
C SER A 278 16.56 8.89 9.74
N GLY A 279 17.15 10.09 9.80
CA GLY A 279 16.71 11.24 9.03
C GLY A 279 17.45 11.39 7.71
N GLY A 280 16.72 11.44 6.59
CA GLY A 280 17.27 11.79 5.28
C GLY A 280 18.16 10.72 4.63
N ASP A 281 17.86 9.43 4.86
CA ASP A 281 18.56 8.27 4.29
C ASP A 281 20.10 8.32 4.38
N PRO A 282 20.69 8.23 5.59
CA PRO A 282 22.14 8.27 5.76
C PRO A 282 22.86 7.02 5.22
N ARG A 283 22.13 6.05 4.67
CA ARG A 283 22.68 4.84 4.03
C ARG A 283 22.54 4.86 2.51
N GLY A 284 21.79 5.81 1.95
CA GLY A 284 21.49 5.89 0.52
C GLY A 284 20.72 4.68 0.01
N HIS A 285 19.86 4.08 0.84
CA HIS A 285 19.07 2.90 0.49
C HIS A 285 17.96 3.21 -0.54
N GLY A 286 17.29 4.36 -0.47
CA GLY A 286 16.18 4.71 -1.37
C GLY A 286 16.55 4.58 -2.84
N GLN A 287 17.74 5.06 -3.24
CA GLN A 287 18.25 4.96 -4.62
C GLN A 287 19.15 3.73 -4.88
N ASN A 288 19.30 2.80 -3.93
CA ASN A 288 20.26 1.70 -4.03
C ASN A 288 19.60 0.34 -4.28
N LEU A 289 19.54 -0.03 -5.55
CA LEU A 289 19.02 -1.31 -6.01
C LEU A 289 19.76 -2.56 -5.46
N ALA A 290 20.90 -2.43 -4.78
CA ALA A 290 21.60 -3.57 -4.18
C ALA A 290 21.03 -4.01 -2.81
N THR A 291 20.14 -3.23 -2.20
CA THR A 291 19.41 -3.57 -0.96
C THR A 291 17.93 -3.85 -1.24
N LEU A 292 17.21 -4.36 -0.23
CA LEU A 292 15.74 -4.45 -0.25
C LEU A 292 15.08 -3.28 0.50
N LEU A 293 15.86 -2.46 1.20
CA LEU A 293 15.38 -1.28 1.93
C LEU A 293 15.13 -0.12 0.96
N GLY A 294 14.12 0.69 1.25
CA GLY A 294 13.68 1.81 0.41
C GLY A 294 12.93 1.38 -0.85
N ALA A 295 12.25 0.24 -0.78
CA ALA A 295 11.69 -0.45 -1.94
C ALA A 295 10.44 -1.27 -1.60
N ILE A 296 9.61 -1.52 -2.62
CA ILE A 296 8.59 -2.56 -2.60
C ILE A 296 9.16 -3.75 -3.37
N ILE A 297 9.15 -4.92 -2.74
CA ILE A 297 9.56 -6.19 -3.34
C ILE A 297 8.34 -7.01 -3.79
N ARG A 298 8.55 -7.93 -4.74
CA ARG A 298 7.54 -8.87 -5.24
C ARG A 298 8.15 -10.26 -5.39
N ILE A 299 7.58 -11.24 -4.69
CA ILE A 299 8.10 -12.61 -4.60
C ILE A 299 7.00 -13.68 -4.81
N ASP A 300 7.37 -14.83 -5.36
CA ASP A 300 6.50 -15.99 -5.51
C ASP A 300 6.68 -16.94 -4.32
N VAL A 301 5.68 -17.01 -3.46
CA VAL A 301 5.70 -17.82 -2.23
C VAL A 301 4.87 -19.11 -2.33
N ARG A 302 4.28 -19.41 -3.49
CA ARG A 302 3.29 -20.49 -3.67
C ARG A 302 3.84 -21.90 -3.45
N PHE A 303 5.16 -22.06 -3.52
CA PHE A 303 5.89 -23.32 -3.28
C PHE A 303 6.92 -23.17 -2.15
N ALA A 304 6.64 -22.30 -1.17
CA ALA A 304 7.45 -22.11 0.02
C ALA A 304 7.62 -23.44 0.78
N ALA A 305 8.85 -23.73 1.23
CA ALA A 305 9.32 -24.99 1.79
C ALA A 305 9.27 -26.24 0.88
N GLU A 306 8.47 -26.27 -0.20
CA GLU A 306 8.52 -27.35 -1.19
C GLU A 306 9.79 -27.31 -2.07
N ARG A 307 10.24 -26.10 -2.42
CA ARG A 307 11.35 -25.88 -3.38
C ARG A 307 12.41 -24.92 -2.86
N ALA A 308 11.97 -23.83 -2.24
CA ALA A 308 12.78 -22.76 -1.67
C ALA A 308 11.93 -22.02 -0.63
N ALA A 309 12.47 -20.98 0.03
CA ALA A 309 11.66 -20.08 0.85
C ALA A 309 10.68 -19.27 -0.03
N TYR A 310 11.14 -18.80 -1.18
CA TYR A 310 10.37 -18.14 -2.24
C TYR A 310 11.11 -18.28 -3.58
N ALA A 311 10.48 -17.89 -4.68
CA ALA A 311 11.10 -17.74 -6.00
C ALA A 311 10.95 -16.31 -6.52
N ILE A 312 11.80 -15.92 -7.48
CA ILE A 312 11.68 -14.63 -8.17
C ILE A 312 10.70 -14.76 -9.35
N PRO A 313 9.64 -13.95 -9.43
CA PRO A 313 8.77 -13.89 -10.59
C PRO A 313 9.52 -13.42 -11.85
N ALA A 314 9.32 -14.11 -12.97
CA ALA A 314 10.01 -13.80 -14.23
C ALA A 314 9.69 -12.40 -14.82
N GLY A 315 8.64 -11.74 -14.32
CA GLY A 315 8.24 -10.38 -14.70
C GLY A 315 8.78 -9.27 -13.80
N ASN A 316 9.69 -9.55 -12.86
CA ASN A 316 10.27 -8.50 -12.01
C ASN A 316 11.22 -7.60 -12.83
N PRO A 317 11.13 -6.27 -12.69
CA PRO A 317 11.81 -5.30 -13.57
C PRO A 317 13.33 -5.31 -13.45
N PHE A 318 13.88 -5.69 -12.29
CA PHE A 318 15.32 -5.74 -12.03
C PHE A 318 15.94 -7.14 -12.21
N LEU A 319 15.17 -8.12 -12.71
CA LEU A 319 15.67 -9.47 -12.95
C LEU A 319 16.80 -9.48 -14.00
N GLY A 320 17.98 -9.97 -13.59
CA GLY A 320 19.16 -10.06 -14.45
C GLY A 320 19.95 -8.75 -14.59
N ILE A 321 19.55 -7.66 -13.92
CA ILE A 321 20.33 -6.43 -13.85
C ILE A 321 21.48 -6.61 -12.87
N GLN A 322 22.73 -6.48 -13.34
CA GLN A 322 23.92 -6.72 -12.51
C GLN A 322 23.98 -5.72 -11.35
N GLY A 323 24.05 -6.25 -10.13
CA GLY A 323 24.14 -5.45 -8.90
C GLY A 323 22.78 -5.02 -8.33
N ALA A 324 21.67 -5.25 -9.04
CA ALA A 324 20.33 -5.05 -8.51
C ALA A 324 19.81 -6.33 -7.82
N ARG A 325 18.93 -6.14 -6.84
CA ARG A 325 18.16 -7.20 -6.18
C ARG A 325 16.97 -7.59 -7.05
N PRO A 326 16.89 -8.82 -7.57
CA PRO A 326 15.84 -9.22 -8.49
C PRO A 326 14.45 -9.34 -7.82
N GLU A 327 14.39 -9.27 -6.48
CA GLU A 327 13.16 -9.15 -5.70
C GLU A 327 12.44 -7.80 -5.88
N ILE A 328 13.16 -6.72 -6.23
CA ILE A 328 12.61 -5.36 -6.29
C ILE A 328 11.52 -5.27 -7.37
N TRP A 329 10.39 -4.70 -7.00
CA TRP A 329 9.32 -4.26 -7.90
C TRP A 329 9.41 -2.75 -8.17
N ALA A 330 9.59 -1.95 -7.13
CA ALA A 330 9.74 -0.49 -7.17
C ALA A 330 10.69 -0.02 -6.07
N TYR A 331 11.32 1.14 -6.23
CA TYR A 331 12.33 1.69 -5.33
C TYR A 331 12.22 3.22 -5.20
N GLY A 332 13.09 3.85 -4.42
CA GLY A 332 13.02 5.30 -4.17
C GLY A 332 11.94 5.67 -3.16
N LEU A 333 11.66 4.78 -2.20
CA LEU A 333 10.67 4.98 -1.14
C LEU A 333 11.37 5.20 0.21
N ARG A 334 10.72 5.89 1.15
CA ARG A 334 11.25 6.26 2.47
C ARG A 334 10.79 5.32 3.58
N ASN A 335 9.49 5.16 3.75
CA ASN A 335 8.81 4.34 4.75
C ASN A 335 7.37 4.02 4.28
N PRO A 336 7.19 3.16 3.26
CA PRO A 336 5.86 2.79 2.75
C PRO A 336 5.07 2.00 3.81
N TRP A 337 4.13 2.68 4.49
CA TRP A 337 3.50 2.20 5.72
C TRP A 337 2.34 1.24 5.45
N ARG A 338 1.26 1.72 4.80
CA ARG A 338 0.17 0.87 4.30
C ARG A 338 0.16 0.85 2.79
N MET A 339 -0.24 -0.30 2.26
CA MET A 339 -0.49 -0.52 0.85
C MET A 339 -1.78 -1.29 0.65
N ALA A 340 -2.44 -1.10 -0.49
CA ALA A 340 -3.61 -1.87 -0.89
C ALA A 340 -3.64 -2.05 -2.40
N PHE A 341 -4.03 -3.24 -2.87
CA PHE A 341 -4.46 -3.40 -4.25
C PHE A 341 -5.92 -2.98 -4.37
N ASP A 342 -6.26 -2.24 -5.43
CA ASP A 342 -7.64 -2.11 -5.86
C ASP A 342 -8.06 -3.43 -6.56
N PRO A 343 -9.04 -4.19 -6.02
CA PRO A 343 -9.44 -5.47 -6.62
C PRO A 343 -10.13 -5.32 -7.98
N VAL A 344 -10.55 -4.11 -8.37
CA VAL A 344 -11.21 -3.86 -9.66
C VAL A 344 -10.21 -3.50 -10.76
N THR A 345 -9.24 -2.63 -10.46
CA THR A 345 -8.27 -2.16 -11.46
C THR A 345 -6.95 -2.93 -11.44
N GLY A 346 -6.61 -3.55 -10.31
CA GLY A 346 -5.32 -4.19 -10.07
C GLY A 346 -4.18 -3.23 -9.70
N ASP A 347 -4.47 -1.94 -9.48
CA ASP A 347 -3.48 -0.95 -9.08
C ASP A 347 -3.02 -1.17 -7.64
N LEU A 348 -1.72 -1.06 -7.39
CA LEU A 348 -1.14 -1.01 -6.06
C LEU A 348 -1.05 0.45 -5.61
N TRP A 349 -1.76 0.79 -4.53
CA TRP A 349 -1.66 2.07 -3.84
C TRP A 349 -0.74 1.92 -2.64
N ALA A 350 0.12 2.89 -2.40
CA ALA A 350 0.98 2.97 -1.22
C ALA A 350 0.91 4.37 -0.60
N ALA A 351 1.10 4.44 0.71
CA ALA A 351 1.34 5.68 1.43
C ALA A 351 2.77 5.68 1.94
N ASP A 352 3.55 6.68 1.54
CA ASP A 352 4.94 6.83 1.96
C ASP A 352 5.08 8.02 2.92
N VAL A 353 5.68 7.76 4.08
CA VAL A 353 5.75 8.74 5.17
C VAL A 353 6.86 9.73 4.91
N GLY A 354 6.56 11.02 5.00
CA GLY A 354 7.44 12.15 4.74
C GLY A 354 8.56 12.37 5.78
N GLN A 355 9.50 13.28 5.47
CA GLN A 355 10.65 13.54 6.35
C GLN A 355 10.54 14.86 7.13
N ARG A 356 10.02 15.92 6.52
CA ARG A 356 10.02 17.29 7.06
C ARG A 356 8.77 18.08 6.71
N GLU A 357 8.30 17.97 5.47
CA GLU A 357 7.41 18.96 4.87
C GLU A 357 6.17 18.32 4.23
N VAL A 358 6.31 17.15 3.60
CA VAL A 358 5.30 16.59 2.70
C VAL A 358 5.10 15.10 2.96
N GLU A 359 3.85 14.69 3.13
CA GLU A 359 3.40 13.30 3.12
C GLU A 359 2.80 12.94 1.75
N GLU A 360 2.96 11.69 1.30
CA GLU A 360 2.63 11.31 -0.08
C GLU A 360 1.86 9.98 -0.25
N ILE A 361 1.01 9.94 -1.28
CA ILE A 361 0.27 8.76 -1.74
C ILE A 361 0.72 8.45 -3.17
N ASP A 362 1.16 7.21 -3.38
CA ASP A 362 1.68 6.71 -4.64
C ASP A 362 0.78 5.65 -5.28
N ARG A 363 0.82 5.60 -6.61
CA ARG A 363 0.34 4.48 -7.43
C ARG A 363 1.57 3.75 -7.97
N ILE A 364 1.78 2.53 -7.49
CA ILE A 364 3.05 1.80 -7.61
C ILE A 364 3.14 1.04 -8.94
N GLU A 365 4.06 1.47 -9.79
CA GLU A 365 4.36 0.92 -11.11
C GLU A 365 5.61 0.02 -11.10
N PRO A 366 5.68 -1.02 -11.95
CA PRO A 366 6.88 -1.85 -12.10
C PRO A 366 8.09 -1.04 -12.58
N GLY A 367 9.14 -1.05 -11.77
CA GLY A 367 10.40 -0.35 -12.05
C GLY A 367 10.37 1.12 -11.66
N GLY A 368 9.27 1.61 -11.08
CA GLY A 368 9.11 2.98 -10.61
C GLY A 368 10.18 3.38 -9.59
N ASN A 369 10.67 4.61 -9.73
CA ASN A 369 11.56 5.27 -8.78
C ASN A 369 10.78 6.42 -8.13
N TYR A 370 10.37 6.29 -6.87
CA TYR A 370 9.59 7.32 -6.17
C TYR A 370 10.45 8.49 -5.65
N GLY A 371 11.75 8.45 -5.96
CA GLY A 371 12.63 9.60 -5.87
C GLY A 371 13.29 9.81 -4.52
N TRP A 372 12.89 9.16 -3.43
CA TRP A 372 13.55 9.29 -2.13
C TRP A 372 15.03 8.84 -2.21
N ASN A 373 16.03 9.59 -1.73
CA ASN A 373 15.97 10.90 -1.06
C ASN A 373 16.35 12.11 -1.97
N ILE A 374 16.30 11.96 -3.29
CA ILE A 374 16.42 13.08 -4.24
C ILE A 374 15.21 14.01 -4.08
N LEU A 375 14.03 13.42 -3.92
CA LEU A 375 12.75 14.09 -3.72
C LEU A 375 12.14 13.78 -2.34
N GLU A 376 11.24 14.66 -1.89
CA GLU A 376 10.22 14.45 -0.86
C GLU A 376 8.91 15.01 -1.45
N GLY A 377 7.97 14.14 -1.85
CA GLY A 377 6.87 14.54 -2.71
C GLY A 377 7.34 15.14 -4.04
N THR A 378 6.69 16.22 -4.47
CA THR A 378 7.12 16.98 -5.67
C THR A 378 8.34 17.88 -5.47
N ARG A 379 8.99 17.85 -4.30
CA ARG A 379 10.04 18.82 -3.91
C ARG A 379 11.42 18.18 -3.87
N CYS A 380 12.45 18.98 -4.16
CA CYS A 380 13.83 18.58 -3.95
C CYS A 380 14.16 18.41 -2.47
N PHE A 381 14.72 17.27 -2.08
CA PHE A 381 15.17 16.99 -0.71
C PHE A 381 16.70 17.04 -0.60
N GLN A 382 17.42 16.23 -1.40
CA GLN A 382 18.88 16.29 -1.48
C GLN A 382 19.38 16.33 -2.95
N PRO A 383 19.96 17.46 -3.41
CA PRO A 383 20.06 18.77 -2.72
C PRO A 383 18.67 19.41 -2.52
N GLU A 384 18.55 20.35 -1.57
CA GLU A 384 17.28 21.04 -1.24
C GLU A 384 16.76 21.92 -2.39
N GLU A 385 17.61 22.31 -3.34
CA GLU A 385 17.23 23.00 -4.58
C GLU A 385 18.02 22.42 -5.77
N GLY A 386 17.41 22.41 -6.96
CA GLY A 386 18.08 22.03 -8.21
C GLY A 386 18.42 20.54 -8.34
N CYS A 387 17.68 19.68 -7.64
CA CYS A 387 17.77 18.22 -7.76
C CYS A 387 17.40 17.72 -9.17
N ASP A 388 17.85 16.52 -9.52
CA ASP A 388 17.63 15.89 -10.82
C ASP A 388 16.51 14.84 -10.76
N ALA A 389 15.26 15.30 -10.90
CA ALA A 389 14.05 14.45 -10.89
C ALA A 389 13.86 13.60 -12.17
N ARG A 390 14.88 13.41 -13.01
CA ARG A 390 14.72 12.69 -14.28
C ARG A 390 14.57 11.18 -14.04
N GLY A 391 13.42 10.65 -14.43
CA GLY A 391 13.11 9.23 -14.29
C GLY A 391 12.52 8.85 -12.94
N THR A 392 12.16 9.83 -12.10
CA THR A 392 11.29 9.58 -10.95
C THR A 392 9.82 9.55 -11.37
N VAL A 393 9.02 8.81 -10.62
CA VAL A 393 7.56 8.89 -10.58
C VAL A 393 7.23 9.89 -9.47
N LEU A 394 6.19 10.71 -9.67
CA LEU A 394 5.70 11.65 -8.66
C LEU A 394 4.45 11.05 -8.01
N PRO A 395 4.18 11.36 -6.72
CA PRO A 395 3.00 10.86 -6.04
C PRO A 395 1.72 11.34 -6.69
N VAL A 396 0.66 10.55 -6.59
CA VAL A 396 -0.65 10.92 -7.12
C VAL A 396 -1.38 11.91 -6.21
N ALA A 397 -1.07 11.92 -4.91
CA ALA A 397 -1.45 13.00 -4.00
C ALA A 397 -0.37 13.32 -2.96
N GLU A 398 -0.28 14.59 -2.57
CA GLU A 398 0.62 15.07 -1.52
C GLU A 398 -0.08 16.07 -0.59
N TYR A 399 0.35 16.15 0.67
CA TYR A 399 -0.06 17.20 1.61
C TYR A 399 1.06 17.66 2.54
N GLY A 400 0.97 18.94 2.94
CA GLY A 400 1.95 19.54 3.85
C GLY A 400 1.71 19.22 5.32
N HIS A 401 2.76 19.37 6.14
CA HIS A 401 2.71 19.17 7.60
C HIS A 401 1.79 20.14 8.38
N ASN A 402 1.13 21.07 7.68
CA ASN A 402 0.03 21.88 8.21
C ASN A 402 -1.33 21.14 8.24
N LEU A 403 -1.46 20.02 7.52
CA LEU A 403 -2.67 19.19 7.48
C LEU A 403 -2.56 17.91 8.32
N GLY A 404 -1.37 17.31 8.36
CA GLY A 404 -1.02 16.07 9.06
C GLY A 404 0.48 16.01 9.41
N CYS A 405 1.02 14.85 9.75
CA CYS A 405 2.48 14.70 9.96
C CYS A 405 3.06 13.29 9.76
N SER A 406 2.22 12.33 9.36
CA SER A 406 2.63 10.95 9.04
C SER A 406 1.45 10.28 8.34
N VAL A 407 1.55 10.04 7.04
CA VAL A 407 0.46 9.42 6.29
C VAL A 407 0.30 7.95 6.66
N THR A 408 -0.93 7.58 7.01
CA THR A 408 -1.28 6.20 7.34
C THR A 408 -1.58 5.40 6.08
N GLY A 409 -2.12 6.05 5.05
CA GLY A 409 -2.67 5.39 3.86
C GLY A 409 -4.01 4.73 4.14
N GLY A 410 -4.40 3.80 3.28
CA GLY A 410 -5.60 2.99 3.45
C GLY A 410 -5.93 2.11 2.25
N VAL A 411 -7.19 2.14 1.80
CA VAL A 411 -7.81 1.14 0.92
C VAL A 411 -8.74 1.80 -0.12
N VAL A 412 -8.95 1.15 -1.26
CA VAL A 412 -10.03 1.59 -2.19
C VAL A 412 -11.36 1.05 -1.72
N TYR A 413 -12.33 1.93 -1.47
CA TYR A 413 -13.68 1.54 -1.07
C TYR A 413 -14.40 0.86 -2.24
N ARG A 414 -14.84 -0.38 -2.01
CA ARG A 414 -15.53 -1.25 -2.97
C ARG A 414 -16.80 -1.89 -2.41
N GLY A 415 -17.22 -1.49 -1.20
CA GLY A 415 -18.49 -1.91 -0.58
C GLY A 415 -19.73 -1.33 -1.24
N GLU A 416 -20.89 -1.77 -0.77
CA GLU A 416 -22.22 -1.40 -1.31
C GLU A 416 -23.00 -0.44 -0.39
N ALA A 417 -22.65 -0.34 0.91
CA ALA A 417 -23.39 0.46 1.87
C ALA A 417 -23.30 1.98 1.60
N ILE A 418 -22.18 2.46 1.03
CA ILE A 418 -21.93 3.86 0.70
C ILE A 418 -21.61 3.99 -0.80
N PRO A 419 -22.60 3.93 -1.71
CA PRO A 419 -22.37 3.95 -3.15
C PRO A 419 -21.59 5.18 -3.67
N ALA A 420 -21.64 6.30 -2.93
CA ALA A 420 -20.89 7.52 -3.25
C ALA A 420 -19.36 7.37 -3.08
N LEU A 421 -18.89 6.42 -2.26
CA LEU A 421 -17.47 6.15 -2.05
C LEU A 421 -16.88 5.13 -3.02
N VAL A 422 -17.69 4.39 -3.79
CA VAL A 422 -17.19 3.34 -4.69
C VAL A 422 -16.18 3.89 -5.67
N GLY A 423 -14.96 3.35 -5.66
CA GLY A 423 -13.85 3.85 -6.47
C GLY A 423 -13.17 5.10 -5.91
N HIS A 424 -13.23 5.34 -4.61
CA HIS A 424 -12.34 6.26 -3.92
C HIS A 424 -11.29 5.49 -3.13
N TYR A 425 -10.04 5.92 -3.22
CA TYR A 425 -9.00 5.57 -2.25
C TYR A 425 -9.25 6.37 -0.97
N LEU A 426 -9.54 5.67 0.12
CA LEU A 426 -9.69 6.21 1.45
C LEU A 426 -8.34 6.12 2.16
N PHE A 427 -7.90 7.23 2.74
CA PHE A 427 -6.63 7.30 3.44
C PHE A 427 -6.72 8.26 4.63
N ALA A 428 -5.86 8.03 5.61
CA ALA A 428 -5.80 8.85 6.82
C ALA A 428 -4.38 9.34 7.11
N ASP A 429 -4.28 10.28 8.05
CA ASP A 429 -3.05 10.75 8.66
C ASP A 429 -3.01 10.37 10.15
N TYR A 430 -1.90 9.78 10.57
CA TYR A 430 -1.70 9.29 11.94
C TYR A 430 -1.76 10.42 12.96
N CYS A 431 -1.18 11.60 12.68
CA CYS A 431 -1.02 12.66 13.68
C CYS A 431 -2.29 13.50 13.90
N SER A 432 -3.03 13.74 12.82
CA SER A 432 -4.15 14.69 12.78
C SER A 432 -5.53 14.04 12.86
N GLY A 433 -5.58 12.70 12.78
CA GLY A 433 -6.79 11.88 12.78
C GLY A 433 -7.72 12.12 11.59
N ARG A 434 -7.28 12.89 10.58
CA ARG A 434 -8.08 13.19 9.38
C ARG A 434 -8.23 11.96 8.51
N LEU A 435 -9.41 11.82 7.93
CA LEU A 435 -9.77 10.80 6.96
C LEU A 435 -10.22 11.49 5.67
N TRP A 436 -9.66 11.08 4.53
CA TRP A 436 -9.99 11.62 3.21
C TRP A 436 -10.44 10.52 2.24
N ALA A 437 -11.14 10.93 1.19
CA ALA A 437 -11.42 10.14 0.00
C ALA A 437 -10.89 10.85 -1.25
N MET A 438 -10.16 10.11 -2.08
CA MET A 438 -9.66 10.54 -3.39
C MET A 438 -10.22 9.63 -4.49
N PRO A 439 -10.90 10.14 -5.53
CA PRO A 439 -11.33 9.32 -6.67
C PRO A 439 -10.13 8.64 -7.36
N VAL A 440 -10.20 7.33 -7.64
CA VAL A 440 -9.08 6.57 -8.24
C VAL A 440 -8.72 7.01 -9.67
N ASP A 441 -9.69 7.58 -10.38
CA ASP A 441 -9.52 8.17 -11.72
C ASP A 441 -9.05 9.64 -11.68
N GLY A 442 -8.73 10.15 -10.48
CA GLY A 442 -8.38 11.54 -10.23
C GLY A 442 -9.60 12.44 -10.01
N GLY A 443 -9.42 13.51 -9.24
CA GLY A 443 -10.50 14.46 -8.93
C GLY A 443 -10.18 15.33 -7.72
N ALA A 444 -11.22 15.94 -7.13
CA ALA A 444 -11.09 16.64 -5.87
C ALA A 444 -11.01 15.63 -4.72
N ILE A 445 -10.03 15.80 -3.84
CA ILE A 445 -9.93 15.06 -2.58
C ILE A 445 -10.88 15.72 -1.57
N VAL A 446 -11.68 14.91 -0.88
CA VAL A 446 -12.62 15.37 0.14
C VAL A 446 -12.22 14.84 1.51
N GLU A 447 -12.32 15.68 2.55
CA GLU A 447 -12.22 15.24 3.94
C GLU A 447 -13.56 14.66 4.37
N LEU A 448 -13.56 13.41 4.84
CA LEU A 448 -14.74 12.67 5.27
C LEU A 448 -15.04 12.92 6.76
N ASP A 449 -14.02 12.81 7.60
CA ASP A 449 -14.11 12.95 9.05
C ASP A 449 -12.73 13.28 9.65
N ARG A 450 -12.70 13.64 10.94
CA ARG A 450 -11.48 13.87 11.70
C ARG A 450 -11.60 13.34 13.13
N LEU A 451 -10.98 12.20 13.38
CA LEU A 451 -10.95 11.55 14.68
C LEU A 451 -10.09 12.34 15.67
N PRO A 452 -10.47 12.45 16.96
CA PRO A 452 -9.63 13.01 18.01
C PRO A 452 -8.61 11.99 18.55
N ALA A 453 -8.04 11.16 17.67
CA ALA A 453 -7.15 10.04 17.99
C ALA A 453 -6.23 9.72 16.80
N GLU A 454 -5.08 9.11 17.08
CA GLU A 454 -4.14 8.73 16.03
C GLU A 454 -4.64 7.54 15.21
N VAL A 455 -4.77 7.69 13.88
CA VAL A 455 -5.27 6.62 12.99
C VAL A 455 -4.10 5.73 12.55
N ALA A 456 -4.10 4.48 13.01
CA ALA A 456 -3.03 3.51 12.79
C ALA A 456 -3.15 2.74 11.47
N SER A 457 -4.37 2.53 10.98
CA SER A 457 -4.64 1.73 9.79
C SER A 457 -6.08 1.86 9.29
N LEU A 458 -6.31 1.50 8.03
CA LEU A 458 -7.62 1.19 7.46
C LEU A 458 -7.58 -0.23 6.88
N GLY A 459 -8.71 -0.95 6.96
CA GLY A 459 -8.87 -2.28 6.36
C GLY A 459 -10.33 -2.55 5.96
N THR A 460 -10.61 -3.71 5.37
CA THR A 460 -11.95 -4.07 4.87
C THR A 460 -12.45 -5.42 5.38
N ASP A 461 -13.76 -5.57 5.49
CA ASP A 461 -14.39 -6.90 5.53
C ASP A 461 -14.44 -7.55 4.13
N ALA A 462 -15.11 -8.70 4.03
CA ALA A 462 -15.26 -9.46 2.79
C ALA A 462 -16.22 -8.80 1.79
N ASP A 463 -17.11 -7.93 2.26
CA ASP A 463 -18.08 -7.20 1.44
C ASP A 463 -17.49 -5.87 0.92
N GLY A 464 -16.27 -5.50 1.34
CA GLY A 464 -15.57 -4.29 0.91
C GLY A 464 -15.88 -3.04 1.75
N GLU A 465 -16.56 -3.21 2.88
CA GLU A 465 -16.85 -2.13 3.83
C GLU A 465 -15.62 -1.84 4.69
N VAL A 466 -15.40 -0.56 4.99
CA VAL A 466 -14.12 -0.08 5.53
C VAL A 466 -14.17 0.16 7.03
N TYR A 467 -13.09 -0.23 7.70
CA TYR A 467 -12.87 -0.10 9.13
C TYR A 467 -11.63 0.77 9.38
N VAL A 468 -11.71 1.64 10.38
CA VAL A 468 -10.65 2.57 10.82
C VAL A 468 -10.13 2.12 12.18
N LEU A 469 -8.81 1.97 12.30
CA LEU A 469 -8.13 1.57 13.53
C LEU A 469 -7.46 2.79 14.16
N THR A 470 -7.71 3.04 15.44
CA THR A 470 -6.94 4.04 16.20
C THR A 470 -5.82 3.37 17.00
N PHE A 471 -4.67 4.02 17.07
CA PHE A 471 -3.53 3.55 17.87
C PHE A 471 -3.85 3.49 19.38
N GLY A 472 -4.85 4.26 19.81
CA GLY A 472 -5.42 4.24 21.16
C GLY A 472 -6.32 3.02 21.47
N GLY A 473 -6.62 2.16 20.50
CA GLY A 473 -7.27 0.87 20.74
C GLY A 473 -8.69 0.70 20.20
N ALA A 474 -9.25 1.70 19.52
CA ALA A 474 -10.60 1.60 18.95
C ALA A 474 -10.58 1.02 17.53
N VAL A 475 -11.61 0.24 17.20
CA VAL A 475 -11.94 -0.14 15.81
C VAL A 475 -13.33 0.36 15.48
N LEU A 476 -13.44 1.08 14.38
CA LEU A 476 -14.66 1.79 13.96
C LEU A 476 -15.02 1.41 12.53
N ARG A 477 -16.29 1.13 12.24
CA ARG A 477 -16.79 0.94 10.87
C ARG A 477 -17.21 2.28 10.28
N ILE A 478 -16.86 2.52 9.01
CA ILE A 478 -17.40 3.66 8.24
C ILE A 478 -18.80 3.27 7.75
N VAL A 479 -19.82 4.09 8.08
CA VAL A 479 -21.22 3.85 7.74
C VAL A 479 -21.88 5.12 7.16
N PRO A 480 -23.04 5.00 6.47
CA PRO A 480 -23.83 6.16 5.99
C PRO A 480 -24.34 7.10 7.11
#